data_AF-A0A822B485-F1
#
_entry.id   AF-A0A822B485-F1
#
_cell.length_a   1.000
_cell.length_b   1.000
_cell.length_c   1.000
_cell.angle_alpha   90.00
_cell.angle_beta   90.00
_cell.angle_gamma   90.00
#
_symmetry.space_group_name_H-M   'P 1'
#
loop_
_entity.id
_entity.type
_entity.pdbx_description
1 polymer ?
#
loop_
_entity_poly.entity_id
_entity_poly.type
_entity_poly.pdbx_seq_one_letter_code
_entity_poly.pdbx_strand_id
1 'polypeptide(L)' 'TTTITAATISTTSNTTATMSTNNNTTATISTTNNTTATISATNNTTT' A
#
# COMPACT_ATOMS: atom_id res chain seq x y z
N THR A 1 -11.36 1.30 18.87
CA THR A 1 -11.49 0.74 17.51
C THR A 1 -10.16 0.91 16.83
N THR A 2 -9.51 -0.16 16.40
CA THR A 2 -8.10 -0.14 15.96
C THR A 2 -7.95 0.54 14.60
N THR A 3 -7.61 1.83 14.63
CA THR A 3 -7.16 2.56 13.44
C THR A 3 -5.75 2.08 13.10
N ILE A 4 -5.59 1.33 12.03
CA ILE A 4 -4.26 1.11 11.44
C ILE A 4 -3.93 2.37 10.66
N THR A 5 -2.99 3.17 11.18
CA THR A 5 -2.69 4.52 10.69
C THR A 5 -1.71 4.56 9.53
N ALA A 6 -1.07 3.44 9.16
CA ALA A 6 -0.22 3.34 7.98
C ALA A 6 -0.04 1.88 7.53
N ALA A 7 0.12 1.66 6.22
CA ALA A 7 0.61 0.39 5.67
C ALA A 7 1.82 0.63 4.76
N THR A 8 2.82 -0.23 4.93
CA THR A 8 4.07 -0.19 4.18
C THR A 8 4.40 -1.57 3.63
N ILE A 9 4.70 -1.65 2.33
CA ILE A 9 5.26 -2.84 1.68
C ILE A 9 6.61 -2.46 1.08
N SER A 10 7.62 -3.29 1.36
CA SER A 10 8.95 -3.19 0.77
C SER A 10 9.25 -4.50 0.05
N THR A 11 9.57 -4.40 -1.24
CA THR A 11 9.90 -5.57 -2.06
C THR A 11 11.19 -5.31 -2.83
N THR A 12 12.03 -6.34 -2.91
CA THR A 12 13.30 -6.29 -3.65
C THR A 12 13.30 -7.42 -4.67
N SER A 13 13.63 -7.08 -5.93
CA SER A 13 13.77 -8.04 -7.03
C SER A 13 12.51 -8.87 -7.31
N ASN A 14 11.34 -8.21 -7.38
CA ASN A 14 10.08 -8.86 -7.77
C ASN A 14 9.62 -8.33 -9.12
N THR A 15 9.03 -9.17 -9.97
CA THR A 15 8.47 -8.68 -11.25
C THR A 15 7.30 -7.71 -11.02
N THR A 16 6.47 -8.00 -10.01
CA THR A 16 5.27 -7.21 -9.67
C THR A 16 5.14 -7.03 -8.17
N ALA A 17 4.84 -5.80 -7.72
CA ALA A 17 4.41 -5.52 -6.34
C ALA A 17 3.05 -4.82 -6.32
N THR A 18 2.11 -5.36 -5.54
CA THR A 18 0.74 -4.81 -5.39
C THR A 18 0.41 -4.63 -3.92
N MET A 19 -0.10 -3.45 -3.56
CA MET A 19 -0.68 -3.17 -2.24
C MET A 19 -2.13 -2.70 -2.41
N SER A 20 -3.03 -3.28 -1.62
CA SER A 20 -4.41 -2.80 -1.46
C SER A 20 -4.66 -2.49 0.01
N THR A 21 -4.96 -1.23 0.31
CA THR A 21 -5.25 -0.78 1.68
C THR A 21 -6.65 -0.19 1.76
N ASN A 22 -7.39 -0.57 2.81
CA ASN A 22 -8.69 -0.03 3.13
C ASN A 22 -8.61 0.72 4.47
N ASN A 23 -9.17 1.92 4.52
CA ASN A 23 -9.24 2.76 5.74
C ASN A 23 -7.87 3.13 6.33
N ASN A 24 -6.86 3.28 5.48
CA ASN A 24 -5.53 3.77 5.88
C ASN A 24 -5.38 5.24 5.47
N THR A 25 -4.95 6.07 6.40
CA THR A 25 -4.59 7.47 6.10
C THR A 25 -3.39 7.55 5.17
N THR A 26 -2.45 6.60 5.31
CA THR A 26 -1.22 6.55 4.52
C THR A 26 -0.94 5.13 4.04
N ALA A 27 -0.64 5.00 2.75
CA ALA A 27 -0.18 3.77 2.11
C ALA A 27 1.13 4.04 1.35
N THR A 28 2.15 3.21 1.54
CA THR A 28 3.45 3.38 0.89
C THR A 28 3.98 2.05 0.35
N ILE A 29 4.23 2.01 -0.96
CA ILE A 29 4.99 0.94 -1.60
C ILE A 29 6.38 1.46 -1.91
N SER A 30 7.41 0.70 -1.50
CA SER A 30 8.79 0.87 -1.95
C SER A 30 9.22 -0.36 -2.74
N THR A 31 9.75 -0.15 -3.94
CA THR A 31 10.18 -1.21 -4.84
C THR A 31 11.57 -0.94 -5.39
N THR A 32 12.41 -1.97 -5.39
CA THR A 32 13.71 -1.93 -6.05
C THR A 32 13.79 -3.06 -7.06
N ASN A 33 14.09 -2.72 -8.32
CA ASN A 33 14.13 -3.64 -9.47
C ASN A 33 12.79 -4.29 -9.85
N ASN A 34 11.67 -3.57 -9.73
CA ASN A 34 10.36 -4.05 -10.18
C ASN A 34 10.03 -3.54 -11.59
N THR A 35 9.40 -4.38 -12.41
CA THR A 35 8.87 -3.98 -13.71
C THR A 35 7.56 -3.21 -13.55
N THR A 36 6.70 -3.67 -12.63
CA THR A 36 5.41 -3.03 -12.36
C THR A 36 5.16 -2.89 -10.85
N ALA A 37 4.69 -1.71 -10.43
CA ALA A 37 4.26 -1.43 -9.07
C ALA A 37 2.87 -0.78 -9.07
N THR A 38 1.98 -1.21 -8.19
CA THR A 38 0.60 -0.68 -8.09
C THR A 38 0.19 -0.47 -6.64
N ILE A 39 -0.18 0.77 -6.30
CA ILE A 39 -0.84 1.14 -5.04
C ILE A 39 -2.31 1.37 -5.32
N SER A 40 -3.19 0.72 -4.56
CA SER A 40 -4.60 1.09 -4.45
C SER A 40 -4.95 1.39 -3.00
N ALA A 41 -5.37 2.62 -2.73
CA ALA A 41 -5.82 3.05 -1.42
C ALA A 41 -7.28 3.49 -1.52
N THR A 42 -8.15 2.83 -0.77
CA THR A 42 -9.56 3.23 -0.65
C THR A 42 -9.80 3.71 0.77
N ASN A 43 -10.08 4.99 0.93
CA ASN A 43 -10.52 5.56 2.20
C ASN A 43 -12.04 5.68 2.21
N ASN A 44 -12.71 4.84 3.00
CA ASN A 44 -14.08 5.10 3.40
C ASN A 44 -14.03 5.92 4.70
N THR A 45 -13.82 7.23 4.55
CA THR A 45 -14.17 8.16 5.64
C THR A 45 -15.69 8.29 5.65
N THR A 46 -16.39 7.36 6.30
CA THR A 46 -17.77 7.61 6.73
C THR A 46 -17.71 8.68 7.82
N THR A 47 -18.27 9.85 7.50
CA THR A 47 -18.50 10.99 8.40
C THR A 47 -19.25 10.58 9.66
#